data_AF-A0A933Q6R7-F1
#
_entry.id   AF-A0A933Q6R7-F1
#
_cell.length_a   1.000
_cell.length_b   1.000
_cell.length_c   1.000
_cell.angle_alpha   90.00
_cell.angle_beta   90.00
_cell.angle_gamma   90.00
#
_symmetry.space_group_name_H-M   'P 1'
#
loop_
_entity.id
_entity.type
_entity.pdbx_description
1 polymer ?
#
loop_
_entity_poly.entity_id
_entity_poly.type
_entity_poly.pdbx_seq_one_letter_code
_entity_poly.pdbx_strand_id
1 'polypeptide(L)'
;MNPIISAILSSIIEHIMDAPPPSMPPPSAPPGIVRPALQNGPLATMNPPSNGYAQFGDKTLHLAASLQIRDTQNRIVMSGTLQQPIPVLYKLDEYGSVQRVWVLTPEEAEVAEQLIRQKSAAQKQ
;
A
#
# COMPACT_ATOMS: atom_id res chain seq x y z
N MET A 1 52.21 -14.52 40.46
CA MET A 1 51.13 -13.79 41.16
C MET A 1 50.72 -12.63 40.28
N ASN A 2 49.53 -12.44 39.73
CA ASN A 2 48.33 -13.24 39.45
C ASN A 2 47.68 -12.50 38.25
N PRO A 3 47.19 -13.16 37.20
CA PRO A 3 46.42 -12.49 36.16
C PRO A 3 45.00 -12.20 36.68
N ILE A 4 44.61 -10.92 36.76
CA ILE A 4 43.23 -10.54 37.05
C ILE A 4 42.44 -10.56 35.73
N ILE A 5 41.57 -11.55 35.69
CA ILE A 5 40.42 -11.75 34.84
C ILE A 5 39.56 -10.48 34.88
N SER A 6 39.26 -9.89 33.74
CA SER A 6 38.09 -9.03 33.57
C SER A 6 37.29 -9.57 32.40
N ALA A 7 36.11 -10.00 32.76
CA ALA A 7 35.14 -10.71 31.97
C ALA A 7 34.17 -9.72 31.31
N ILE A 8 33.62 -10.15 30.17
CA ILE A 8 32.32 -9.76 29.61
C ILE A 8 32.20 -8.29 29.19
N LEU A 9 32.10 -8.05 27.88
CA LEU A 9 31.00 -7.25 27.33
C LEU A 9 30.91 -7.44 25.80
N SER A 10 29.70 -7.82 25.40
CA SER A 10 29.09 -7.52 24.09
C SER A 10 29.41 -8.47 22.92
N SER A 11 28.63 -9.54 22.85
CA SER A 11 28.24 -10.18 21.58
C SER A 11 27.63 -9.14 20.65
N ILE A 12 28.31 -8.81 19.55
CA ILE A 12 27.67 -8.17 18.40
C ILE A 12 27.04 -9.29 17.58
N ILE A 13 25.72 -9.28 17.57
CA ILE A 13 24.83 -10.17 16.82
C ILE A 13 25.03 -9.96 15.32
N GLU A 14 25.04 -11.07 14.59
CA GLU A 14 24.96 -11.16 13.13
C GLU A 14 23.78 -10.37 12.55
N HIS A 15 24.06 -9.54 11.54
CA HIS A 15 23.17 -9.45 10.39
C HIS A 15 23.96 -9.06 9.14
N ILE A 16 24.53 -10.07 8.50
CA ILE A 16 24.96 -10.01 7.11
C ILE A 16 23.73 -9.77 6.24
N MET A 17 23.50 -8.49 5.94
CA MET A 17 22.98 -7.96 4.67
C MET A 17 22.07 -8.90 3.86
N ASP A 18 20.79 -8.96 4.22
CA ASP A 18 19.75 -9.16 3.21
C ASP A 18 19.40 -7.76 2.70
N ALA A 19 20.07 -7.33 1.63
CA ALA A 19 19.64 -6.14 0.92
C ALA A 19 18.26 -6.48 0.32
N PRO A 20 17.18 -5.74 0.64
CA PRO A 20 15.96 -5.88 -0.15
C PRO A 20 16.35 -5.61 -1.62
N PRO A 21 15.81 -6.38 -2.59
CA PRO A 21 16.06 -6.11 -4.00
C PRO A 21 15.83 -4.62 -4.24
N PRO A 22 16.64 -3.95 -5.08
CA PRO A 22 16.47 -2.53 -5.34
C PRO A 22 15.00 -2.33 -5.70
N SER A 23 14.26 -1.69 -4.78
CA SER A 23 12.90 -1.26 -5.03
C SER A 23 13.03 -0.40 -6.27
N MET A 24 12.64 -0.94 -7.43
CA MET A 24 12.64 -0.18 -8.66
C MET A 24 11.92 1.11 -8.30
N PRO A 25 12.54 2.30 -8.49
CA PRO A 25 11.83 3.54 -8.23
C PRO A 25 10.53 3.42 -9.03
N PRO A 26 9.35 3.52 -8.39
CA PRO A 26 8.10 3.46 -9.12
C PRO A 26 8.23 4.47 -10.26
N PRO A 27 7.94 4.09 -11.53
CA PRO A 27 8.14 4.98 -12.66
C PRO A 27 7.44 6.31 -12.35
N SER A 28 8.26 7.37 -12.24
CA SER A 28 7.82 8.71 -11.88
C SER A 28 6.65 9.10 -12.79
N ALA A 29 5.46 9.18 -12.22
CA ALA A 29 4.35 9.82 -12.88
C ALA A 29 4.74 11.30 -13.10
N PRO A 30 4.23 11.96 -14.16
CA PRO A 30 4.39 13.40 -14.29
C PRO A 30 3.84 14.06 -13.02
N PRO A 31 4.66 14.76 -12.23
CA PRO A 31 4.19 15.44 -11.04
C PRO A 31 3.24 16.57 -11.47
N GLY A 32 2.09 16.69 -10.84
CA GLY A 32 1.40 17.98 -10.79
C GLY A 32 -0.12 18.03 -10.91
N ILE A 33 -0.82 16.94 -11.23
CA ILE A 33 -2.30 16.95 -11.20
C ILE A 33 -2.79 15.73 -10.44
N VAL A 34 -3.04 15.94 -9.13
CA VAL A 34 -3.82 15.02 -8.30
C VAL A 34 -5.11 14.72 -9.05
N ARG A 35 -5.36 13.44 -9.36
CA ARG A 35 -6.54 13.05 -10.13
C ARG A 35 -7.81 13.56 -9.41
N PRO A 36 -8.74 14.29 -10.08
CA PRO A 36 -9.98 14.74 -9.44
C PRO A 36 -10.81 13.58 -8.86
N ALA A 37 -10.63 12.37 -9.40
CA ALA A 37 -11.25 11.15 -8.91
C ALA A 37 -10.86 10.80 -7.46
N LEU A 38 -9.69 11.23 -6.97
CA LEU A 38 -9.25 10.99 -5.58
C LEU A 38 -10.14 11.69 -4.55
N GLN A 39 -10.70 12.84 -4.91
CA GLN A 39 -11.57 13.60 -4.00
C GLN A 39 -12.98 13.00 -3.92
N ASN A 40 -13.41 12.26 -4.94
CA ASN A 40 -14.78 11.81 -5.11
C ASN A 40 -14.99 10.32 -4.86
N GLY A 41 -13.96 9.49 -5.04
CA GLY A 41 -14.04 8.04 -4.86
C GLY A 41 -13.65 7.57 -3.45
N PRO A 42 -14.03 6.33 -3.07
CA PRO A 42 -13.58 5.75 -1.82
C PRO A 42 -12.09 5.41 -1.89
N LEU A 43 -11.35 5.94 -0.91
CA LEU A 43 -9.93 5.70 -0.70
C LEU A 43 -9.75 4.71 0.45
N ALA A 44 -8.85 3.75 0.28
CA ALA A 44 -8.46 2.85 1.35
C ALA A 44 -7.07 2.26 1.09
N THR A 45 -6.40 1.80 2.15
CA THR A 45 -5.22 0.95 2.03
C THR A 45 -5.67 -0.45 1.65
N MET A 46 -5.27 -0.92 0.48
CA MET A 46 -5.58 -2.24 -0.02
C MET A 46 -4.41 -3.19 0.24
N ASN A 47 -4.69 -4.29 0.93
CA ASN A 47 -3.77 -5.40 1.09
C ASN A 47 -3.72 -6.26 -0.18
N PRO A 48 -2.64 -7.03 -0.38
CA PRO A 48 -2.53 -7.98 -1.48
C PRO A 48 -3.81 -8.82 -1.64
N PRO A 49 -4.40 -8.85 -2.85
CA PRO A 49 -5.60 -9.64 -3.10
C PRO A 49 -5.31 -11.13 -2.95
N SER A 50 -6.22 -11.85 -2.29
CA SER A 50 -6.12 -13.29 -2.02
C SER A 50 -7.48 -13.96 -2.18
N ASN A 51 -7.51 -15.09 -2.89
CA ASN A 51 -8.72 -15.91 -3.13
C ASN A 51 -9.96 -15.12 -3.64
N GLY A 52 -9.76 -14.08 -4.46
CA GLY A 52 -10.87 -13.26 -4.99
C GLY A 52 -11.40 -12.21 -4.01
N TYR A 53 -10.72 -11.98 -2.89
CA TYR A 53 -11.01 -10.93 -1.93
C TYR A 53 -9.79 -10.04 -1.73
N ALA A 54 -10.00 -8.79 -1.33
CA ALA A 54 -8.93 -7.97 -0.78
C ALA A 54 -9.45 -7.17 0.41
N GLN A 55 -8.54 -6.89 1.35
CA GLN A 55 -8.83 -6.07 2.49
C GLN A 55 -8.53 -4.61 2.15
N PHE A 56 -9.51 -3.74 2.33
CA PHE A 56 -9.47 -2.29 2.12
C PHE A 56 -9.67 -1.61 3.48
N GLY A 57 -8.57 -1.29 4.16
CA GLY A 57 -8.60 -0.86 5.56
C GLY A 57 -9.23 -1.93 6.45
N ASP A 58 -10.30 -1.59 7.16
CA ASP A 58 -11.02 -2.52 8.04
C ASP A 58 -12.07 -3.38 7.32
N LYS A 59 -12.23 -3.24 6.00
CA LYS A 59 -13.26 -3.95 5.23
C LYS A 59 -12.66 -4.98 4.29
N THR A 60 -13.12 -6.22 4.39
CA THR A 60 -12.84 -7.24 3.37
C THR A 60 -13.90 -7.15 2.27
N LEU A 61 -13.47 -6.86 1.05
CA LEU A 61 -14.35 -6.71 -0.10
C LEU A 61 -14.09 -7.80 -1.13
N HIS A 62 -15.17 -8.28 -1.76
CA HIS A 62 -15.08 -9.21 -2.88
C HIS A 62 -14.61 -8.48 -4.14
N LEU A 63 -13.72 -9.12 -4.89
CA LEU A 63 -13.20 -8.60 -6.15
C LEU A 63 -14.06 -9.13 -7.29
N ALA A 64 -14.53 -8.24 -8.17
CA ALA A 64 -15.28 -8.68 -9.34
C ALA A 64 -14.41 -9.53 -10.27
N ALA A 65 -15.01 -10.48 -10.98
CA ALA A 65 -14.30 -11.26 -12.01
C ALA A 65 -13.72 -10.36 -13.13
N SER A 66 -14.33 -9.19 -13.34
CA SER A 66 -13.90 -8.15 -14.27
C SER A 66 -12.95 -7.11 -13.63
N LEU A 67 -12.36 -7.40 -12.46
CA LEU A 67 -11.48 -6.48 -11.74
C LEU A 67 -10.36 -5.95 -12.64
N GLN A 68 -10.25 -4.63 -12.70
CA GLN A 68 -9.12 -3.95 -13.32
C GLN A 68 -8.31 -3.21 -12.28
N ILE A 69 -7.10 -3.69 -12.01
CA ILE A 69 -6.11 -2.95 -11.23
C ILE A 69 -5.30 -2.11 -12.20
N ARG A 70 -5.27 -0.80 -11.97
CA ARG A 70 -4.61 0.17 -12.83
C ARG A 70 -3.46 0.81 -12.08
N ASP A 71 -2.29 0.91 -12.71
CA ASP A 71 -1.17 1.63 -12.14
C ASP A 71 -1.38 3.16 -12.21
N THR A 72 -0.37 3.88 -11.75
CA THR A 72 -0.31 5.34 -11.81
C THR A 72 -0.39 5.88 -13.23
N GLN A 73 0.09 5.11 -14.22
CA GLN A 73 0.05 5.42 -15.64
C GLN A 73 -1.23 4.89 -16.32
N ASN A 74 -2.25 4.50 -15.55
CA ASN A 74 -3.54 3.98 -16.01
C ASN A 74 -3.43 2.68 -16.84
N ARG A 75 -2.32 1.95 -16.71
CA ARG A 75 -2.09 0.64 -17.34
C ARG A 75 -2.65 -0.46 -16.45
N ILE A 76 -3.20 -1.51 -17.06
CA ILE A 76 -3.69 -2.66 -16.29
C ILE A 76 -2.50 -3.46 -15.78
N VAL A 77 -2.45 -3.68 -14.47
CA VAL A 77 -1.44 -4.49 -13.80
C VAL A 77 -2.09 -5.72 -13.17
N MET A 78 -1.31 -6.79 -13.01
CA MET A 78 -1.79 -8.04 -12.45
C MET A 78 -1.83 -7.97 -10.92
N SER A 79 -2.82 -8.61 -10.32
CA SER A 79 -2.97 -8.72 -8.86
C SER A 79 -1.72 -9.19 -8.13
N GLY A 80 -0.95 -10.11 -8.73
CA GLY A 80 0.29 -10.64 -8.15
C GLY A 80 1.45 -9.65 -8.04
N THR A 81 1.36 -8.47 -8.66
CA THR A 81 2.39 -7.42 -8.51
C THR A 81 2.23 -6.64 -7.21
N LEU A 82 1.10 -6.78 -6.52
CA LEU A 82 0.82 -6.11 -5.26
C LEU A 82 1.24 -7.00 -4.11
N GLN A 83 2.49 -6.85 -3.67
CA GLN A 83 3.04 -7.64 -2.55
C GLN A 83 2.92 -6.94 -1.19
N GLN A 84 2.64 -5.63 -1.19
CA GLN A 84 2.56 -4.82 0.02
C GLN A 84 1.22 -4.07 0.08
N PRO A 85 0.76 -3.70 1.29
CA PRO A 85 -0.37 -2.80 1.47
C PRO A 85 -0.10 -1.45 0.79
N ILE A 86 -1.00 -1.02 -0.09
CA ILE A 86 -0.87 0.25 -0.81
C ILE A 86 -2.15 1.08 -0.72
N PRO A 87 -2.07 2.41 -0.60
CA PRO A 87 -3.24 3.25 -0.72
C PRO A 87 -3.73 3.22 -2.16
N VAL A 88 -5.03 2.95 -2.32
CA VAL A 88 -5.68 2.87 -3.62
C VAL A 88 -7.00 3.62 -3.61
N LEU A 89 -7.36 4.11 -4.78
CA LEU A 89 -8.73 4.49 -5.09
C LEU A 89 -9.43 3.26 -5.67
N TYR A 90 -10.65 2.97 -5.22
CA TYR A 90 -11.41 1.85 -5.77
C TYR A 90 -12.82 2.28 -6.18
N LYS A 91 -13.42 1.49 -7.06
CA LYS A 91 -14.81 1.64 -7.49
C LYS A 91 -15.54 0.30 -7.30
N LEU A 92 -16.71 0.39 -6.69
CA LEU A 92 -17.62 -0.73 -6.53
C LEU A 92 -18.56 -0.83 -7.73
N ASP A 93 -18.94 -2.06 -8.06
CA ASP A 93 -20.00 -2.42 -9.00
C ASP A 93 -21.39 -2.30 -8.34
N GLU A 94 -22.45 -2.51 -9.11
CA GLU A 94 -23.85 -2.53 -8.64
C GLU A 94 -24.09 -3.60 -7.57
N TYR A 95 -23.31 -4.69 -7.61
CA TYR A 95 -23.34 -5.77 -6.62
C TYR A 95 -22.44 -5.54 -5.40
N GLY A 96 -21.81 -4.37 -5.27
CA GLY A 96 -20.90 -4.05 -4.17
C GLY A 96 -19.54 -4.75 -4.23
N SER A 97 -19.22 -5.43 -5.33
CA SER A 97 -17.88 -5.99 -5.58
C SER A 97 -16.95 -4.93 -6.15
N VAL A 98 -15.65 -5.03 -5.87
CA VAL A 98 -14.65 -4.10 -6.41
C VAL A 98 -14.44 -4.39 -7.90
N GLN A 99 -14.86 -3.45 -8.75
CA GLN A 99 -14.72 -3.55 -10.21
C GLN A 99 -13.41 -2.94 -10.71
N ARG A 100 -12.94 -1.88 -10.06
CA ARG A 100 -11.76 -1.13 -10.51
C ARG A 100 -10.97 -0.60 -9.34
N VAL A 101 -9.65 -0.70 -9.44
CA VAL A 101 -8.69 -0.20 -8.46
C VAL A 101 -7.65 0.62 -9.20
N TRP A 102 -7.29 1.77 -8.65
CA TRP A 102 -6.22 2.63 -9.13
C TRP A 102 -5.15 2.75 -8.05
N VAL A 103 -3.93 2.38 -8.42
CA VAL A 103 -2.74 2.59 -7.61
C VAL A 103 -2.36 4.07 -7.68
N LEU A 104 -2.09 4.62 -6.50
CA LEU A 104 -1.74 6.03 -6.34
C LEU A 104 -0.25 6.22 -6.53
N THR A 105 0.15 7.39 -7.05
CA THR A 105 1.56 7.80 -7.04
C THR A 105 2.03 7.99 -5.60
N PRO A 106 3.35 8.01 -5.32
CA PRO A 106 3.83 8.32 -3.98
C PRO A 106 3.26 9.65 -3.43
N GLU A 107 3.17 10.68 -4.27
CA GLU A 107 2.61 11.98 -3.86
C GLU A 107 1.10 11.88 -3.58
N GLU A 108 0.35 11.18 -4.45
CA GLU A 108 -1.08 10.94 -4.24
C GLU A 108 -1.34 10.03 -3.04
N ALA A 109 -0.42 9.11 -2.73
CA ALA A 109 -0.48 8.22 -1.58
C ALA A 109 -0.39 9.00 -0.27
N GLU A 110 0.51 9.98 -0.17
CA GLU A 110 0.61 10.86 0.99
C GLU A 110 -0.69 11.67 1.20
N VAL A 111 -1.23 12.23 0.12
CA VAL A 111 -2.51 12.97 0.17
C VAL A 111 -3.65 12.03 0.55
N ALA A 112 -3.70 10.84 -0.03
CA ALA A 112 -4.73 9.85 0.29
C ALA A 112 -4.65 9.37 1.73
N GLU A 113 -3.44 9.15 2.26
CA GLU A 113 -3.24 8.79 3.66
C GLU A 113 -3.70 9.91 4.60
N GLN A 114 -3.40 11.17 4.28
CA GLN A 114 -3.92 12.32 5.01
C GLN A 114 -5.44 12.39 4.96
N LEU A 115 -6.06 12.16 3.80
CA LEU A 115 -7.52 12.16 3.63
C LEU A 115 -8.18 10.98 4.38
N ILE A 116 -7.59 9.79 4.35
CA ILE A 116 -8.03 8.62 5.11
C ILE A 116 -7.95 8.91 6.61
N ARG A 117 -6.84 9.52 7.06
CA ARG A 117 -6.64 9.94 8.45
C ARG A 117 -7.62 11.03 8.89
N GLN A 118 -7.89 12.02 8.03
CA GLN A 118 -8.86 13.08 8.31
C GLN A 118 -10.29 12.52 8.41
N LYS A 119 -10.69 11.63 7.49
CA LYS A 119 -12.02 10.99 7.54
C LYS A 119 -12.19 10.13 8.79
N SER A 120 -11.17 9.36 9.16
CA SER A 120 -11.21 8.53 10.38
C SER A 120 -11.18 9.36 11.67
N ALA A 121 -10.51 10.53 11.67
CA ALA A 121 -10.55 11.47 12.79
C ALA A 121 -11.90 12.19 12.92
N ALA A 122 -12.51 12.62 11.81
CA ALA A 122 -13.82 13.27 11.78
C ALA A 122 -14.97 12.34 12.16
N GLN A 123 -14.84 11.04 11.88
CA GLN A 123 -15.86 10.03 12.23
C GLN A 123 -15.86 9.68 13.73
N LYS A 124 -14.90 10.17 14.51
CA LYS A 124 -14.75 9.87 15.94
C LYS A 124 -15.27 10.97 16.87
N GLN A 125 -15.97 11.98 16.34
CA GLN A 125 -16.62 13.05 17.10
C GLN A 125 -18.14 12.87 17.17
#